data_AF-A0A2N5AMN8-F1
#
_entry.id   AF-A0A2N5AMN8-F1
#
_cell.length_a   1.000
_cell.length_b   1.000
_cell.length_c   1.000
_cell.angle_alpha   90.00
_cell.angle_beta   90.00
_cell.angle_gamma   90.00
#
_symmetry.space_group_name_H-M   'P 1'
#
loop_
_entity.id
_entity.type
_entity.pdbx_description
1 polymer ?
#
loop_
_entity_poly.entity_id
_entity_poly.type
_entity_poly.pdbx_seq_one_letter_code
_entity_poly.pdbx_strand_id
1 'polypeptide(L)'
;MYLYIETLKQRLDAINQLRVDRALAAMGPAFQQVYSLLPTLLHYHHPLMPGYLDGNVPRGICLYTPDETQRHYLEELELHRGMQTQEPPKGELPITGVYSMGSTSSVGQSCSSDLDIWVCHQAWLDSEERQLLQRKCSLLESWAASLGVE
;
A
#
# COMPACT_ATOMS: atom_id res chain seq x y z
N MET A 1 0.94 -26.14 -22.56
CA MET A 1 0.50 -24.72 -22.48
C MET A 1 0.21 -24.29 -21.05
N TYR A 2 -0.62 -24.99 -20.28
CA TYR A 2 -0.93 -24.66 -18.88
C TYR A 2 0.29 -24.64 -17.94
N LEU A 3 1.12 -25.70 -17.96
CA LEU A 3 2.36 -25.78 -17.16
C LEU A 3 3.35 -24.63 -17.45
N TYR A 4 3.37 -24.15 -18.70
CA TYR A 4 4.23 -23.05 -19.12
C TYR A 4 3.77 -21.71 -18.54
N ILE A 5 2.46 -21.44 -18.54
CA ILE A 5 1.88 -20.23 -17.95
C ILE A 5 2.13 -20.19 -16.45
N GLU A 6 1.91 -21.29 -15.73
CA GLU A 6 2.17 -21.36 -14.28
C GLU A 6 3.65 -21.14 -13.96
N THR A 7 4.56 -21.72 -14.74
CA THR A 7 6.00 -21.48 -14.59
C THR A 7 6.37 -20.01 -14.81
N LEU A 8 5.73 -19.35 -15.79
CA LEU A 8 5.97 -17.92 -16.04
C LEU A 8 5.46 -17.04 -14.89
N LYS A 9 4.28 -17.33 -14.33
CA LYS A 9 3.75 -16.63 -13.14
C LYS A 9 4.71 -16.75 -11.97
N GLN A 10 5.12 -17.97 -11.63
CA GLN A 10 6.06 -18.21 -10.52
C GLN A 10 7.38 -17.46 -10.69
N ARG A 11 7.91 -17.40 -11.92
CA ARG A 11 9.14 -16.63 -12.20
C ARG A 11 8.92 -15.13 -12.04
N LEU A 12 7.77 -14.62 -12.49
CA LEU A 12 7.43 -13.22 -12.35
C LEU A 12 7.28 -12.85 -10.86
N ASP A 13 6.57 -13.67 -10.09
CA ASP A 13 6.39 -13.49 -8.65
C ASP A 13 7.74 -13.52 -7.91
N ALA A 14 8.63 -14.46 -8.26
CA ALA A 14 9.97 -14.54 -7.68
C ALA A 14 10.82 -13.29 -8.00
N ILE A 15 10.72 -12.75 -9.22
CA ILE A 15 11.40 -11.50 -9.59
C ILE A 15 10.82 -10.33 -8.81
N ASN A 16 9.49 -10.28 -8.66
CA ASN A 16 8.83 -9.21 -7.92
C ASN A 16 9.22 -9.24 -6.43
N GLN A 17 9.25 -10.41 -5.81
CA GLN A 17 9.69 -10.59 -4.44
C GLN A 17 11.14 -10.13 -4.27
N LEU A 18 12.04 -10.56 -5.17
CA LEU A 18 13.44 -10.14 -5.14
C LEU A 18 13.59 -8.60 -5.26
N ARG A 19 12.71 -7.95 -6.02
CA ARG A 19 12.70 -6.49 -6.13
C ARG A 19 12.30 -5.83 -4.81
N VAL A 20 11.26 -6.34 -4.15
CA VAL A 20 10.84 -5.86 -2.83
C VAL A 20 11.96 -6.05 -1.80
N ASP A 21 12.56 -7.24 -1.74
CA ASP A 21 13.62 -7.55 -0.78
C ASP A 21 14.82 -6.62 -0.94
N ARG A 22 15.23 -6.34 -2.18
CA ARG A 22 16.31 -5.38 -2.47
C ARG A 22 15.96 -3.96 -2.07
N ALA A 23 14.72 -3.54 -2.34
CA ALA A 23 14.27 -2.20 -1.98
C ALA A 23 14.27 -1.99 -0.47
N LEU A 24 13.82 -2.99 0.29
CA LEU A 24 13.82 -2.96 1.75
C LEU A 24 15.26 -3.00 2.31
N ALA A 25 16.13 -3.86 1.78
CA ALA A 25 17.51 -4.00 2.25
C ALA A 25 18.38 -2.75 2.04
N ALA A 26 18.09 -1.95 1.01
CA ALA A 26 18.83 -0.72 0.70
C ALA A 26 18.40 0.49 1.57
N MET A 27 17.30 0.36 2.32
CA MET A 27 16.60 1.49 2.91
C MET A 27 16.54 1.44 4.43
N GLY A 28 16.41 2.62 5.06
CA GLY A 28 16.31 2.75 6.51
C GLY A 28 14.98 2.22 7.08
N PRO A 29 14.89 2.01 8.41
CA PRO A 29 13.69 1.46 9.05
C PRO A 29 12.41 2.25 8.78
N ALA A 30 12.49 3.58 8.71
CA ALA A 30 11.34 4.45 8.42
C ALA A 30 10.77 4.19 7.01
N PHE A 31 11.63 4.11 6.00
CA PHE A 31 11.22 3.78 4.64
C PHE A 31 10.63 2.38 4.55
N GLN A 32 11.24 1.39 5.21
CA GLN A 32 10.71 0.02 5.24
C GLN A 32 9.31 -0.02 5.84
N GLN A 33 9.07 0.72 6.92
CA GLN A 33 7.78 0.84 7.57
C GLN A 33 6.74 1.52 6.66
N VAL A 34 7.10 2.64 6.02
CA VAL A 34 6.20 3.33 5.08
C VAL A 34 5.86 2.40 3.91
N TYR A 35 6.89 1.84 3.26
CA TYR A 35 6.73 0.96 2.11
C TYR A 35 5.86 -0.26 2.40
N SER A 36 6.04 -0.91 3.57
CA SER A 36 5.28 -2.09 3.93
C SER A 36 3.84 -1.77 4.32
N LEU A 37 3.58 -0.67 5.02
CA LEU A 37 2.24 -0.35 5.53
C LEU A 37 1.36 0.39 4.53
N LEU A 38 1.92 1.07 3.53
CA LEU A 38 1.15 1.89 2.59
C LEU A 38 0.01 1.13 1.88
N PRO A 39 0.20 -0.12 1.41
CA PRO A 39 -0.91 -0.93 0.89
C PRO A 39 -2.00 -1.20 1.93
N THR A 40 -1.63 -1.50 3.18
CA THR A 40 -2.57 -1.73 4.30
C THR A 40 -3.39 -0.48 4.59
N LEU A 41 -2.74 0.69 4.60
CA LEU A 41 -3.38 1.98 4.87
C LEU A 41 -4.33 2.41 3.75
N LEU A 42 -4.06 1.99 2.51
CA LEU A 42 -4.97 2.19 1.38
C LEU A 42 -6.13 1.19 1.38
N HIS A 43 -5.87 -0.05 1.81
CA HIS A 43 -6.86 -1.12 1.86
C HIS A 43 -7.90 -0.91 2.97
N TYR A 44 -7.44 -0.57 4.18
CA TYR A 44 -8.29 -0.33 5.33
C TYR A 44 -8.55 1.16 5.53
N HIS A 45 -9.55 1.47 6.36
CA HIS A 45 -9.88 2.84 6.72
C HIS A 45 -10.35 2.86 8.16
N HIS A 46 -9.51 3.46 9.01
CA HIS A 46 -9.72 3.49 10.44
C HIS A 46 -9.25 4.84 11.01
N PRO A 47 -9.94 5.44 12.00
CA PRO A 47 -9.59 6.76 12.55
C PRO A 47 -8.17 6.89 13.13
N LEU A 48 -7.53 5.78 13.48
CA LEU A 48 -6.15 5.75 13.99
C LEU A 48 -5.09 5.55 12.89
N MET A 49 -5.51 5.20 11.68
CA MET A 49 -4.57 5.06 10.58
C MET A 49 -4.21 6.44 10.03
N PRO A 50 -2.93 6.68 9.69
CA PRO A 50 -2.57 7.85 8.90
C PRO A 50 -3.34 7.85 7.58
N GLY A 51 -3.65 9.03 7.07
CA GLY A 51 -4.50 9.16 5.88
C GLY A 51 -6.00 9.02 6.14
N TYR A 52 -6.45 8.90 7.39
CA TYR A 52 -7.87 8.94 7.71
C TYR A 52 -8.50 10.29 7.38
N LEU A 53 -9.71 10.23 6.86
CA LEU A 53 -10.57 11.37 6.56
C LEU A 53 -11.98 10.97 6.96
N ASP A 54 -12.73 11.91 7.54
CA ASP A 54 -14.15 11.68 7.82
C ASP A 54 -14.95 11.50 6.53
N GLY A 55 -15.91 10.58 6.57
CA GLY A 55 -16.81 10.29 5.45
C GLY A 55 -16.56 8.94 4.79
N ASN A 56 -17.11 8.77 3.58
CA ASN A 56 -17.02 7.52 2.83
C ASN A 56 -15.87 7.57 1.82
N VAL A 57 -14.63 7.42 2.30
CA VAL A 57 -13.46 7.41 1.41
C VAL A 57 -13.31 6.06 0.69
N PRO A 58 -13.07 6.04 -0.63
CA PRO A 58 -12.74 4.83 -1.35
C PRO A 58 -11.56 4.09 -0.71
N ARG A 59 -11.75 2.81 -0.43
CA ARG A 59 -10.77 1.93 0.21
C ARG A 59 -10.89 0.50 -0.30
N GLY A 60 -9.80 -0.24 -0.19
CA GLY A 60 -9.74 -1.62 -0.62
C GLY A 60 -9.00 -1.75 -1.95
N ILE A 61 -8.04 -2.66 -1.96
CA ILE A 61 -7.19 -2.99 -3.10
C ILE A 61 -7.55 -4.39 -3.58
N CYS A 62 -7.75 -4.55 -4.89
CA CYS A 62 -8.00 -5.83 -5.54
C CYS A 62 -6.92 -6.87 -5.17
N LEU A 63 -7.35 -8.06 -4.76
CA LEU A 63 -6.48 -9.20 -4.43
C LEU A 63 -5.44 -8.93 -3.33
N TYR A 64 -5.64 -7.90 -2.51
CA TYR A 64 -4.77 -7.62 -1.39
C TYR A 64 -4.92 -8.68 -0.30
N THR A 65 -3.80 -9.18 0.18
CA THR A 65 -3.72 -10.07 1.33
C THR A 65 -2.62 -9.54 2.25
N PRO A 66 -2.92 -9.24 3.52
CA PRO A 66 -1.90 -8.74 4.42
C PRO A 66 -0.83 -9.80 4.70
N ASP A 67 0.41 -9.38 4.88
CA ASP A 67 1.49 -10.21 5.43
C ASP A 67 1.44 -10.24 6.97
N GLU A 68 2.35 -10.99 7.59
CA GLU A 68 2.40 -11.13 9.06
C GLU A 68 2.68 -9.80 9.79
N THR A 69 3.50 -8.92 9.21
CA THR A 69 3.82 -7.63 9.83
C THR A 69 2.62 -6.69 9.76
N GLN A 70 1.91 -6.69 8.63
CA GLN A 70 0.68 -5.94 8.42
C GLN A 70 -0.46 -6.47 9.29
N ARG A 71 -0.57 -7.80 9.46
CA ARG A 71 -1.54 -8.42 10.39
C ARG A 71 -1.28 -7.98 11.83
N HIS A 72 -0.04 -8.04 12.29
CA HIS A 72 0.31 -7.59 13.64
C HIS A 72 -0.05 -6.12 13.86
N TYR A 73 0.23 -5.25 12.87
CA TYR A 73 -0.16 -3.85 12.93
C TYR A 73 -1.69 -3.67 13.06
N LEU A 74 -2.47 -4.45 12.31
CA LEU A 74 -3.94 -4.41 12.40
C LEU A 74 -4.44 -4.93 13.75
N GLU A 75 -3.87 -6.02 14.27
CA GLU A 75 -4.21 -6.59 15.57
C GLU A 75 -3.92 -5.62 16.72
N GLU A 76 -2.77 -4.94 16.68
CA GLU A 76 -2.43 -3.89 17.66
C GLU A 76 -3.44 -2.74 17.62
N LEU A 77 -3.85 -2.30 16.43
CA LEU A 77 -4.87 -1.27 16.28
C LEU A 77 -6.22 -1.68 16.88
N GLU A 78 -6.63 -2.93 16.68
CA GLU A 78 -7.88 -3.47 17.22
C GLU A 78 -7.82 -3.63 18.75
N LEU A 79 -6.71 -4.16 19.27
CA LEU A 79 -6.47 -4.36 20.71
C LEU A 79 -6.49 -3.04 21.49
N HIS A 80 -5.91 -1.98 20.93
CA HIS A 80 -5.80 -0.70 21.63
C HIS A 80 -7.13 0.07 21.74
N ARG A 81 -8.17 -0.25 20.95
CA ARG A 81 -9.42 0.54 20.98
C ARG A 81 -10.74 -0.19 20.78
N GLY A 82 -10.74 -1.51 20.58
CA GLY A 82 -11.96 -2.32 20.50
C GLY A 82 -12.88 -1.99 19.32
N MET A 83 -12.37 -1.29 18.31
CA MET A 83 -13.08 -1.05 17.05
C MET A 83 -12.51 -1.98 16.00
N GLN A 84 -13.36 -2.86 15.45
CA GLN A 84 -12.96 -3.76 14.37
C GLN A 84 -12.57 -2.93 13.15
N THR A 85 -11.48 -3.33 12.50
CA THR A 85 -11.10 -2.76 11.21
C THR A 85 -12.22 -3.06 10.23
N GLN A 86 -12.84 -2.04 9.64
CA GLN A 86 -13.92 -2.27 8.70
C GLN A 86 -13.37 -3.02 7.49
N GLU A 87 -13.85 -4.25 7.28
CA GLU A 87 -13.56 -4.99 6.06
C GLU A 87 -13.89 -4.11 4.84
N PRO A 88 -13.07 -4.20 3.77
CA PRO A 88 -13.38 -3.50 2.55
C PRO A 88 -14.77 -3.92 2.03
N PRO A 89 -15.45 -3.04 1.27
CA PRO A 89 -16.77 -3.34 0.74
C PRO A 89 -16.77 -4.66 -0.06
N LYS A 90 -17.80 -5.49 0.15
CA LYS A 90 -17.98 -6.73 -0.61
C LYS A 90 -18.34 -6.38 -2.06
N GLY A 91 -17.46 -6.68 -3.01
CA GLY A 91 -17.67 -6.42 -4.43
C GLY A 91 -16.39 -6.03 -5.16
N GLU A 92 -16.54 -5.29 -6.25
CA GLU A 92 -15.39 -4.68 -6.93
C GLU A 92 -14.77 -3.60 -6.03
N LEU A 93 -13.48 -3.78 -5.75
CA LEU A 93 -12.74 -2.83 -4.93
C LEU A 93 -12.30 -1.62 -5.77
N PRO A 94 -12.29 -0.41 -5.17
CA PRO A 94 -12.04 0.83 -5.88
C PRO A 94 -10.59 0.98 -6.35
N ILE A 95 -9.62 0.34 -5.68
CA ILE A 95 -8.19 0.39 -6.07
C ILE A 95 -7.84 -0.91 -6.81
N THR A 96 -7.43 -0.78 -8.07
CA THR A 96 -7.07 -1.91 -8.94
C THR A 96 -5.66 -2.41 -8.70
N GLY A 97 -4.75 -1.53 -8.27
CA GLY A 97 -3.37 -1.88 -8.00
C GLY A 97 -2.59 -0.73 -7.39
N VAL A 98 -1.52 -1.08 -6.68
CA VAL A 98 -0.55 -0.13 -6.12
C VAL A 98 0.82 -0.55 -6.62
N TYR A 99 1.57 0.39 -7.18
CA TYR A 99 2.86 0.13 -7.82
C TYR A 99 3.92 1.08 -7.29
N SER A 100 5.10 0.56 -6.98
CA SER A 100 6.28 1.39 -6.75
C SER A 100 7.05 1.58 -8.04
N MET A 101 7.54 2.80 -8.26
CA MET A 101 8.26 3.22 -9.46
C MET A 101 9.55 3.96 -9.09
N GLY A 102 10.22 4.52 -10.11
CA GLY A 102 11.39 5.36 -9.92
C GLY A 102 12.64 4.59 -9.52
N SER A 103 13.40 5.17 -8.57
CA SER A 103 14.64 4.57 -8.07
C SER A 103 14.42 3.31 -7.24
N THR A 104 13.19 3.05 -6.76
CA THR A 104 12.87 1.90 -5.92
C THR A 104 13.27 0.58 -6.57
N SER A 105 14.11 -0.22 -5.90
CA SER A 105 14.63 -1.50 -6.38
C SER A 105 15.58 -1.41 -7.59
N SER A 106 15.99 -0.20 -7.99
CA SER A 106 16.96 -0.01 -9.06
C SER A 106 18.40 -0.07 -8.53
N VAL A 107 19.38 -0.23 -9.43
CA VAL A 107 20.81 -0.15 -9.07
C VAL A 107 21.20 1.22 -8.53
N GLY A 108 20.43 2.27 -8.86
CA GLY A 108 20.65 3.64 -8.39
C GLY A 108 19.94 3.98 -7.08
N GLN A 109 19.25 3.02 -6.45
CA GLN A 109 18.58 3.26 -5.17
C GLN A 109 19.61 3.60 -4.09
N SER A 110 19.36 4.67 -3.33
CA SER A 110 20.18 5.11 -2.21
C SER A 110 19.31 5.49 -1.02
N CYS A 111 19.92 5.75 0.13
CA CYS A 111 19.20 6.16 1.34
C CYS A 111 18.54 7.55 1.22
N SER A 112 18.86 8.33 0.19
CA SER A 112 18.25 9.63 -0.13
C SER A 112 17.32 9.54 -1.35
N SER A 113 16.85 8.34 -1.70
CA SER A 113 15.91 8.16 -2.79
C SER A 113 14.48 8.27 -2.28
N ASP A 114 13.67 9.04 -3.00
CA ASP A 114 12.25 9.23 -2.75
C ASP A 114 11.44 7.96 -3.08
N LEU A 115 10.22 7.89 -2.56
CA LEU A 115 9.28 6.79 -2.74
C LEU A 115 8.15 7.15 -3.72
N ASP A 116 8.35 6.82 -4.99
CA ASP A 116 7.32 6.98 -6.01
C ASP A 116 6.26 5.86 -5.96
N ILE A 117 5.02 6.19 -5.56
CA ILE A 117 3.88 5.25 -5.57
C ILE A 117 2.80 5.69 -6.55
N TRP A 118 2.34 4.75 -7.38
CA TRP A 118 1.14 4.89 -8.19
C TRP A 118 -0.02 4.11 -7.58
N VAL A 119 -1.13 4.80 -7.32
CA VAL A 119 -2.40 4.20 -6.89
C VAL A 119 -3.35 4.20 -8.08
N CYS A 120 -3.57 3.02 -8.65
CA CYS A 120 -4.50 2.84 -9.76
C CYS A 120 -5.90 2.57 -9.21
N HIS A 121 -6.89 3.33 -9.67
CA HIS A 121 -8.28 3.18 -9.25
C HIS A 121 -9.20 2.76 -10.40
N GLN A 122 -10.39 2.30 -10.08
CA GLN A 122 -11.40 1.94 -11.06
C GLN A 122 -11.92 3.16 -11.82
N ALA A 123 -12.32 2.96 -13.08
CA ALA A 123 -12.85 4.04 -13.91
C ALA A 123 -14.23 4.54 -13.46
N TRP A 124 -14.97 3.72 -12.70
CA TRP A 124 -16.31 4.05 -12.22
C TRP A 124 -16.33 4.99 -11.01
N LEU A 125 -15.19 5.27 -10.37
CA LEU A 125 -15.14 6.27 -9.29
C LEU A 125 -15.58 7.63 -9.84
N ASP A 126 -16.46 8.33 -9.13
CA ASP A 126 -16.86 9.67 -9.52
C ASP A 126 -15.78 10.72 -9.19
N SER A 127 -16.05 12.00 -9.51
CA SER A 127 -15.07 13.06 -9.25
C SER A 127 -14.82 13.33 -7.77
N GLU A 128 -15.83 13.15 -6.91
CA GLU A 128 -15.72 13.39 -5.47
C GLU A 128 -14.93 12.27 -4.80
N GLU A 129 -15.23 11.01 -5.14
CA GLU A 129 -14.50 9.83 -4.69
C GLU A 129 -13.02 9.89 -5.08
N ARG A 130 -12.71 10.31 -6.32
CA ARG A 130 -11.32 10.54 -6.76
C ARG A 130 -10.63 11.62 -5.94
N GLN A 131 -11.31 12.71 -5.62
CA GLN A 131 -10.75 13.76 -4.78
C GLN A 131 -10.51 13.28 -3.34
N LEU A 132 -11.42 12.48 -2.77
CA LEU A 132 -11.24 11.88 -1.45
C LEU A 132 -10.03 10.92 -1.43
N LEU A 133 -9.89 10.08 -2.47
CA LEU A 133 -8.74 9.20 -2.61
C LEU A 133 -7.43 10.00 -2.74
N GLN A 134 -7.41 11.05 -3.55
CA GLN A 134 -6.24 11.94 -3.70
C GLN A 134 -5.87 12.62 -2.37
N ARG A 135 -6.87 13.09 -1.62
CA ARG A 135 -6.64 13.68 -0.29
C ARG A 135 -6.08 12.66 0.70
N LYS A 136 -6.59 11.43 0.68
CA LYS A 136 -6.05 10.31 1.47
C LYS A 136 -4.58 10.07 1.11
N CYS A 137 -4.23 10.01 -0.17
CA CYS A 137 -2.84 9.88 -0.62
C CYS A 137 -1.96 11.06 -0.11
N SER A 138 -2.47 12.29 -0.18
CA SER A 138 -1.72 13.48 0.29
C SER A 138 -1.46 13.45 1.81
N LEU A 139 -2.37 12.88 2.59
CA LEU A 139 -2.18 12.67 4.02
C LEU A 139 -1.22 11.51 4.34
N LEU A 140 -1.19 10.49 3.49
CA LEU A 140 -0.19 9.41 3.61
C LEU A 140 1.20 9.91 3.25
N GLU A 141 1.31 10.79 2.25
CA GLU A 141 2.55 11.49 1.90
C GLU A 141 3.05 12.35 3.06
N SER A 142 2.18 13.15 3.70
CA SER A 142 2.60 13.96 4.86
C SER A 142 2.98 13.10 6.07
N TRP A 143 2.32 11.95 6.26
CA TRP A 143 2.72 10.97 7.26
C TRP A 143 4.09 10.36 6.95
N ALA A 144 4.36 9.97 5.71
CA ALA A 144 5.67 9.47 5.29
C ALA A 144 6.77 10.52 5.51
N ALA A 145 6.49 11.77 5.13
CA ALA A 145 7.40 12.89 5.35
C ALA A 145 7.68 13.13 6.84
N SER A 146 6.70 12.92 7.72
CA SER A 146 6.92 13.02 9.18
C SER A 146 7.88 11.96 9.74
N LEU A 147 8.06 10.85 9.02
CA LEU A 147 9.03 9.80 9.33
C LEU A 147 10.37 9.99 8.60
N GLY A 148 10.51 11.08 7.83
CA GLY A 148 11.71 11.37 7.02
C GLY A 148 11.78 10.60 5.71
N VAL A 149 10.63 10.17 5.18
CA VAL A 149 10.52 9.51 3.87
C VAL A 149 9.83 10.48 2.91
N GLU A 150 10.52 10.86 1.83
CA GLU A 150 9.95 11.66 0.73
C GLU A 150 9.20 10.76 -0.27
#